data_AF-A0A2G2W3C5-F1
#
_entry.id   AF-A0A2G2W3C5-F1
#
_cell.length_a   1.000
_cell.length_b   1.000
_cell.length_c   1.000
_cell.angle_alpha   90.00
_cell.angle_beta   90.00
_cell.angle_gamma   90.00
#
_symmetry.space_group_name_H-M   'P 1'
#
loop_
_entity.id
_entity.type
_entity.pdbx_description
1 polymer ?
#
loop_
_entity_poly.entity_id
_entity_poly.type
_entity_poly.pdbx_seq_one_letter_code
_entity_poly.pdbx_strand_id
1 'polypeptide(L)'
;MIFVIDSVLPLLRKLPQSVADELEQDLKQMIVRHSFLTVVHACIKCLCSVSKVAGKGSAIIEHLIQLFFKRLDALGFSNKQNFQQVGRSLFCLGLLIRYSSCLLYASVSSNNLHVASSLNLFKKYLQAEDFVIKVRSLQALGYVFIARPECMLEKDVGRILEATLSSNTDTRLKMQSLQNMYEYLLDAESQMGTDNASENEVANTAVGGHSVPVAAGAGDTNICGGIIQLYWAKILERCLDVNEQVRQSALKYDICSFYLENRIYSNHNLFYPSLEIVTRSGGARIFTEGVQK
;
A
#
# COMPACT_ATOMS: atom_id res chain seq x y z
N MET A 1 3.37 -17.69 -16.37
CA MET A 1 4.43 -18.41 -15.62
C MET A 1 4.71 -17.78 -14.26
N ILE A 2 5.22 -16.54 -14.14
CA ILE A 2 5.56 -15.94 -12.82
C ILE A 2 4.39 -15.88 -11.84
N PHE A 3 3.17 -15.51 -12.30
CA PHE A 3 1.98 -15.53 -11.44
C PHE A 3 1.63 -16.93 -10.92
N VAL A 4 1.85 -17.98 -11.72
CA VAL A 4 1.60 -19.37 -11.30
C VAL A 4 2.62 -19.79 -10.24
N ILE A 5 3.88 -19.39 -10.41
CA ILE A 5 4.94 -19.65 -9.42
C ILE A 5 4.62 -18.93 -8.11
N ASP A 6 4.25 -17.65 -8.15
CA ASP A 6 3.88 -16.87 -6.96
C ASP A 6 2.65 -17.43 -6.24
N SER A 7 1.66 -17.96 -6.96
CA SER A 7 0.48 -18.60 -6.35
C SER A 7 0.78 -19.96 -5.72
N VAL A 8 1.74 -20.71 -6.26
CA VAL A 8 2.08 -22.07 -5.78
C VAL A 8 3.15 -22.04 -4.69
N LEU A 9 4.04 -21.05 -4.69
CA LEU A 9 5.14 -20.92 -3.73
C LEU A 9 4.69 -20.97 -2.26
N PRO A 10 3.65 -20.24 -1.82
CA PRO A 10 3.16 -20.31 -0.44
C PRO A 10 2.62 -21.69 -0.03
N LEU A 11 2.24 -22.53 -1.00
CA LEU A 11 1.74 -23.88 -0.76
C LEU A 11 2.88 -24.90 -0.59
N LEU A 12 4.11 -24.52 -0.92
CA LEU A 12 5.28 -25.38 -0.76
C LEU A 12 5.78 -25.31 0.69
N ARG A 13 5.76 -26.45 1.39
CA ARG A 13 6.30 -26.55 2.76
C ARG A 13 7.80 -26.24 2.85
N LYS A 14 8.57 -26.54 1.79
CA LYS A 14 10.01 -26.28 1.72
C LYS A 14 10.46 -26.20 0.28
N LEU A 15 11.20 -25.15 -0.06
CA LEU A 15 11.85 -25.01 -1.36
C LEU A 15 13.30 -25.50 -1.25
N PRO A 16 13.80 -26.38 -2.17
CA PRO A 16 15.21 -26.76 -2.19
C PRO A 16 16.11 -25.52 -2.35
N GLN A 17 17.21 -25.47 -1.61
CA GLN A 17 18.01 -24.25 -1.51
C GLN A 17 18.65 -23.83 -2.84
N SER A 18 19.11 -24.79 -3.64
CA SER A 18 19.68 -24.52 -4.96
C SER A 18 18.65 -23.85 -5.89
N VAL A 19 17.40 -24.34 -5.87
CA VAL A 19 16.31 -23.80 -6.66
C VAL A 19 15.93 -22.39 -6.21
N ALA A 20 15.90 -22.16 -4.89
CA ALA A 20 15.65 -20.83 -4.34
C ALA A 20 16.74 -19.83 -4.79
N ASP A 21 18.01 -20.21 -4.67
CA ASP A 21 19.14 -19.34 -5.00
C ASP A 21 19.18 -19.00 -6.51
N GLU A 22 18.93 -19.98 -7.38
CA GLU A 22 18.82 -19.78 -8.84
C GLU A 22 17.65 -18.84 -9.18
N LEU A 23 16.47 -19.09 -8.60
CA LEU A 23 15.28 -18.30 -8.85
C LEU A 23 15.45 -16.84 -8.37
N GLU A 24 16.07 -16.61 -7.21
CA GLU A 24 16.34 -15.27 -6.73
C GLU A 24 17.29 -14.50 -7.67
N GLN A 25 18.32 -15.14 -8.23
CA GLN A 25 19.22 -14.50 -9.19
C GLN A 25 18.51 -14.18 -10.51
N ASP A 26 17.70 -15.09 -11.03
CA ASP A 26 16.94 -14.87 -12.26
C ASP A 26 15.94 -13.71 -12.10
N LEU A 27 15.19 -13.71 -11.00
CA LEU A 27 14.26 -12.63 -10.66
C LEU A 27 14.99 -11.30 -10.51
N LYS A 28 16.14 -11.27 -9.83
CA LYS A 28 16.99 -10.06 -9.73
C LYS A 28 17.36 -9.53 -11.12
N GLN A 29 17.81 -10.39 -12.04
CA GLN A 29 18.18 -9.97 -13.39
C GLN A 29 16.98 -9.41 -14.16
N MET A 30 15.81 -10.07 -14.06
CA MET A 30 14.58 -9.57 -14.66
C MET A 30 14.17 -8.21 -14.10
N ILE A 31 14.22 -8.02 -12.78
CA ILE A 31 13.90 -6.74 -12.12
C ILE A 31 14.81 -5.62 -12.61
N VAL A 32 16.11 -5.89 -12.78
CA VAL A 32 17.07 -4.87 -13.19
C VAL A 32 16.92 -4.51 -14.67
N ARG A 33 16.68 -5.48 -15.55
CA ARG A 33 16.83 -5.32 -17.01
C ARG A 33 15.54 -5.24 -17.81
N HIS A 34 14.44 -5.80 -17.33
CA HIS A 34 13.25 -6.01 -18.15
C HIS A 34 12.44 -4.72 -18.37
N SER A 35 12.18 -4.30 -19.60
CA SER A 35 11.56 -2.99 -19.89
C SER A 35 10.11 -2.83 -19.40
N PHE A 36 9.32 -3.91 -19.36
CA PHE A 36 7.91 -3.83 -18.98
C PHE A 36 7.71 -3.88 -17.46
N LEU A 37 7.11 -2.82 -16.90
CA LEU A 37 6.93 -2.68 -15.46
C LEU A 37 5.95 -3.68 -14.84
N THR A 38 4.97 -4.18 -15.61
CA THR A 38 4.05 -5.23 -15.15
C THR A 38 4.76 -6.54 -14.86
N VAL A 39 5.75 -6.89 -15.69
CA VAL A 39 6.61 -8.07 -15.46
C VAL A 39 7.52 -7.82 -14.27
N VAL A 40 8.12 -6.62 -14.17
CA VAL A 40 8.97 -6.25 -13.02
C VAL A 40 8.18 -6.34 -11.71
N HIS A 41 6.93 -5.90 -11.69
CA HIS A 41 6.05 -6.01 -10.53
C HIS A 41 5.85 -7.46 -10.10
N ALA A 42 5.50 -8.34 -11.03
CA ALA A 42 5.37 -9.77 -10.76
C ALA A 42 6.68 -10.38 -10.27
N CYS A 43 7.82 -9.97 -10.82
CA CYS A 43 9.13 -10.43 -10.38
C CYS A 43 9.46 -9.98 -8.95
N ILE A 44 9.21 -8.72 -8.59
CA ILE A 44 9.46 -8.21 -7.23
C ILE A 44 8.59 -8.96 -6.22
N LYS A 45 7.29 -9.12 -6.53
CA LYS A 45 6.37 -9.86 -5.66
C LYS A 45 6.84 -11.30 -5.45
N CYS A 46 7.15 -12.00 -6.54
CA CYS A 46 7.65 -13.37 -6.51
C CYS A 46 8.98 -13.48 -5.75
N LEU A 47 9.90 -12.52 -5.91
CA LEU A 47 11.18 -12.51 -5.20
C LEU A 47 10.96 -12.47 -3.69
N CYS A 48 10.10 -11.57 -3.21
CA CYS A 48 9.77 -11.51 -1.78
C CYS A 48 9.10 -12.81 -1.29
N SER A 49 8.19 -13.40 -2.07
CA SER A 49 7.58 -14.70 -1.75
C SER A 49 8.62 -15.82 -1.65
N VAL A 50 9.58 -15.91 -2.58
CA VAL A 50 10.67 -16.90 -2.57
C VAL A 50 11.54 -16.73 -1.32
N SER A 51 12.00 -15.50 -1.04
CA SER A 51 12.84 -15.23 0.13
C SER A 51 12.11 -15.58 1.44
N LYS A 52 10.78 -15.37 1.50
CA LYS A 52 9.96 -15.78 2.65
C LYS A 52 9.98 -17.29 2.86
N VAL A 53 9.71 -18.06 1.80
CA VAL A 53 9.61 -19.52 1.86
C VAL A 53 10.97 -20.19 2.06
N ALA A 54 12.04 -19.59 1.52
CA ALA A 54 13.40 -20.10 1.69
C ALA A 54 13.95 -19.92 3.11
N GLY A 55 13.36 -19.04 3.94
CA GLY A 55 13.82 -18.77 5.31
C GLY A 55 15.20 -18.12 5.39
N LYS A 56 15.75 -17.65 4.26
CA LYS A 56 17.01 -16.91 4.20
C LYS A 56 16.76 -15.40 4.38
N GLY A 57 17.71 -14.72 5.00
CA GLY A 57 17.71 -13.26 5.14
C GLY A 57 17.69 -12.54 3.79
N SER A 58 17.18 -11.31 3.80
CA SER A 58 16.75 -10.56 2.61
C SER A 58 17.86 -9.91 1.77
N ALA A 59 19.09 -10.41 1.80
CA ALA A 59 20.28 -9.70 1.28
C ALA A 59 20.12 -9.20 -0.18
N ILE A 60 19.46 -9.97 -1.05
CA ILE A 60 19.17 -9.56 -2.43
C ILE A 60 18.13 -8.42 -2.49
N ILE A 61 17.11 -8.47 -1.65
CA ILE A 61 16.07 -7.44 -1.54
C ILE A 61 16.69 -6.14 -1.00
N GLU A 62 17.47 -6.21 0.08
CA GLU A 62 18.24 -5.08 0.63
C GLU A 62 19.16 -4.47 -0.42
N HIS A 63 19.89 -5.30 -1.16
CA HIS A 63 20.74 -4.85 -2.26
C HIS A 63 19.94 -4.13 -3.35
N LEU A 64 18.77 -4.64 -3.74
CA LEU A 64 17.90 -3.99 -4.73
C LEU A 64 17.34 -2.65 -4.23
N ILE A 65 16.91 -2.58 -2.96
CA ILE A 65 16.47 -1.33 -2.33
C ILE A 65 17.59 -0.29 -2.40
N GLN A 66 18.80 -0.65 -1.96
CA GLN A 66 19.96 0.24 -2.00
C GLN A 66 20.33 0.64 -3.44
N LEU A 67 20.24 -0.28 -4.40
CA LEU A 67 20.53 -0.02 -5.81
C LEU A 67 19.59 1.06 -6.37
N PHE A 68 18.27 0.91 -6.19
CA PHE A 68 17.30 1.85 -6.73
C PHE A 68 17.28 3.17 -5.96
N PHE A 69 17.50 3.13 -4.65
CA PHE A 69 17.68 4.34 -3.84
C PHE A 69 18.88 5.17 -4.33
N LYS A 70 20.07 4.56 -4.45
CA LYS A 70 21.28 5.25 -4.93
C LYS A 70 21.12 5.78 -6.35
N ARG A 71 20.42 5.05 -7.22
CA ARG A 71 20.10 5.54 -8.57
C ARG A 71 19.24 6.80 -8.53
N LEU A 72 18.19 6.82 -7.72
CA LEU A 72 17.34 8.00 -7.57
C LEU A 72 18.09 9.17 -6.94
N ASP A 73 18.97 8.91 -5.96
CA ASP A 73 19.76 9.97 -5.35
C ASP A 73 20.76 10.59 -6.35
N ALA A 74 21.40 9.76 -7.18
CA ALA A 74 22.37 10.20 -8.17
C ALA A 74 21.74 10.88 -9.42
N LEU A 75 20.59 10.39 -9.92
CA LEU A 75 20.01 10.89 -11.16
C LEU A 75 19.37 12.28 -11.00
N GLY A 76 18.80 12.57 -9.83
CA GLY A 76 18.12 13.84 -9.54
C GLY A 76 17.02 14.21 -10.54
N PHE A 77 16.71 15.51 -10.62
CA PHE A 77 15.63 16.07 -11.46
C PHE A 77 16.15 16.79 -12.72
N SER A 78 17.45 16.99 -12.82
CA SER A 78 18.05 18.00 -13.70
C SER A 78 18.14 17.56 -15.16
N ASN A 79 18.13 16.26 -15.42
CA ASN A 79 18.33 15.72 -16.77
C ASN A 79 17.11 14.93 -17.26
N LYS A 80 16.38 15.50 -18.24
CA LYS A 80 15.20 14.89 -18.85
C LYS A 80 15.48 13.53 -19.51
N GLN A 81 16.70 13.27 -19.95
CA GLN A 81 17.09 11.97 -20.53
C GLN A 81 16.97 10.83 -19.51
N ASN A 82 17.01 11.15 -18.21
CA ASN A 82 16.95 10.16 -17.14
C ASN A 82 15.53 9.83 -16.67
N PHE A 83 14.48 10.52 -17.15
CA PHE A 83 13.12 10.38 -16.61
C PHE A 83 12.56 8.96 -16.71
N GLN A 84 12.88 8.23 -17.78
CA GLN A 84 12.49 6.81 -17.88
C GLN A 84 13.13 5.97 -16.77
N GLN A 85 14.43 6.20 -16.52
CA GLN A 85 15.17 5.49 -15.48
C GLN A 85 14.74 5.89 -14.07
N VAL A 86 14.42 7.16 -13.85
CA VAL A 86 13.85 7.68 -12.60
C VAL A 86 12.49 7.04 -12.35
N GLY A 87 11.58 7.09 -13.33
CA GLY A 87 10.24 6.51 -13.21
C GLY A 87 10.28 5.01 -12.91
N ARG A 88 11.18 4.27 -13.57
CA ARG A 88 11.44 2.86 -13.25
C ARG A 88 11.96 2.67 -11.83
N SER A 89 12.90 3.49 -11.38
CA SER A 89 13.52 3.35 -10.07
C SER A 89 12.53 3.70 -8.93
N LEU A 90 11.68 4.72 -9.11
CA LEU A 90 10.57 5.04 -8.21
C LEU A 90 9.62 3.84 -8.07
N PHE A 91 9.22 3.27 -9.21
CA PHE A 91 8.33 2.11 -9.25
C PHE A 91 8.93 0.89 -8.54
N CYS A 92 10.19 0.54 -8.84
CA CYS A 92 10.86 -0.62 -8.23
C CYS A 92 11.06 -0.43 -6.73
N LEU A 93 11.54 0.76 -6.30
CA LEU A 93 11.80 1.03 -4.89
C LEU A 93 10.52 0.98 -4.06
N GLY A 94 9.42 1.58 -4.54
CA GLY A 94 8.13 1.53 -3.84
C GLY A 94 7.60 0.10 -3.71
N LEU A 95 7.63 -0.71 -4.78
CA LEU A 95 7.18 -2.10 -4.73
C LEU A 95 8.04 -2.99 -3.84
N LEU A 96 9.36 -2.77 -3.82
CA LEU A 96 10.25 -3.48 -2.90
C LEU A 96 9.82 -3.20 -1.46
N ILE A 97 9.63 -1.93 -1.09
CA ILE A 97 9.13 -1.53 0.24
C ILE A 97 7.79 -2.19 0.58
N ARG A 98 6.84 -2.21 -0.37
CA ARG A 98 5.52 -2.85 -0.20
C ARG A 98 5.64 -4.31 0.19
N TYR A 99 6.35 -5.10 -0.60
CA TYR A 99 6.35 -6.57 -0.44
C TYR A 99 7.40 -7.08 0.54
N SER A 100 8.45 -6.31 0.83
CA SER A 100 9.49 -6.72 1.77
C SER A 100 9.17 -6.41 3.22
N SER A 101 8.13 -5.62 3.52
CA SER A 101 7.75 -5.18 4.87
C SER A 101 7.71 -6.34 5.89
N CYS A 102 7.06 -7.46 5.55
CA CYS A 102 6.96 -8.63 6.41
C CYS A 102 8.28 -9.42 6.60
N LEU A 103 9.18 -9.39 5.62
CA LEU A 103 10.49 -10.06 5.67
C LEU A 103 11.49 -9.28 6.53
N LEU A 104 11.38 -7.96 6.43
CA LEU A 104 12.30 -7.00 7.00
C LEU A 104 11.99 -6.69 8.48
N TYR A 105 10.84 -7.11 8.99
CA TYR A 105 10.50 -6.96 10.41
C TYR A 105 11.45 -7.73 11.34
N ALA A 106 12.10 -8.79 10.87
CA ALA A 106 13.13 -9.52 11.60
C ALA A 106 14.44 -8.72 11.81
N SER A 107 14.62 -7.61 11.08
CA SER A 107 15.78 -6.71 11.10
C SER A 107 15.32 -5.27 11.36
N VAL A 108 14.78 -5.03 12.56
CA VAL A 108 14.00 -3.82 12.93
C VAL A 108 14.73 -2.48 12.73
N SER A 109 16.06 -2.42 12.86
CA SER A 109 16.81 -1.15 12.88
C SER A 109 17.16 -0.59 11.50
N SER A 110 17.63 -1.42 10.56
CA SER A 110 18.04 -0.98 9.22
C SER A 110 16.84 -0.65 8.31
N ASN A 111 15.73 -1.37 8.48
CA ASN A 111 14.59 -1.28 7.57
C ASN A 111 13.75 -0.04 7.80
N ASN A 112 13.59 0.40 9.05
CA ASN A 112 12.95 1.67 9.36
C ASN A 112 13.73 2.85 8.75
N LEU A 113 15.06 2.82 8.78
CA LEU A 113 15.90 3.86 8.19
C LEU A 113 15.76 3.91 6.65
N HIS A 114 15.74 2.76 5.98
CA HIS A 114 15.58 2.70 4.52
C HIS A 114 14.21 3.18 4.07
N VAL A 115 13.14 2.82 4.78
CA VAL A 115 11.79 3.28 4.46
C VAL A 115 11.64 4.78 4.68
N ALA A 116 12.09 5.32 5.82
CA ALA A 116 12.02 6.76 6.09
C ALA A 116 12.83 7.58 5.07
N SER A 117 14.03 7.11 4.71
CA SER A 117 14.85 7.76 3.67
C SER A 117 14.16 7.74 2.30
N SER A 118 13.55 6.61 1.94
CA SER A 118 12.82 6.46 0.68
C SER A 118 11.56 7.32 0.63
N LEU A 119 10.83 7.42 1.76
CA LEU A 119 9.68 8.30 1.91
C LEU A 119 10.06 9.76 1.63
N ASN A 120 11.15 10.25 2.21
CA ASN A 120 11.67 11.59 1.94
C ASN A 120 12.07 11.78 0.48
N LEU A 121 12.66 10.75 -0.14
CA LEU A 121 13.02 10.78 -1.55
C LEU A 121 11.76 10.90 -2.42
N PHE A 122 10.71 10.13 -2.16
CA PHE A 122 9.44 10.24 -2.89
C PHE A 122 8.76 11.61 -2.68
N LYS A 123 8.77 12.15 -1.46
CA LYS A 123 8.30 13.51 -1.17
C LYS A 123 9.06 14.56 -2.00
N LYS A 124 10.39 14.41 -2.14
CA LYS A 124 11.22 15.25 -3.02
C LYS A 124 10.81 15.10 -4.49
N TYR A 125 10.56 13.86 -4.95
CA TYR A 125 10.19 13.58 -6.35
C TYR A 125 8.80 14.08 -6.76
N LEU A 126 7.90 14.35 -5.80
CA LEU A 126 6.64 15.04 -6.07
C LEU A 126 6.80 16.51 -6.47
N GLN A 127 7.94 17.13 -6.14
CA GLN A 127 8.24 18.51 -6.50
C GLN A 127 8.88 18.65 -7.90
N ALA A 128 9.06 17.54 -8.62
CA ALA A 128 9.62 17.55 -9.97
C ALA A 128 8.80 18.41 -10.93
N GLU A 129 9.42 19.07 -11.91
CA GLU A 129 8.65 19.77 -12.97
C GLU A 129 7.88 18.78 -13.86
N ASP A 130 8.47 17.60 -14.07
CA ASP A 130 7.88 16.59 -14.95
C ASP A 130 6.67 15.90 -14.30
N PHE A 131 5.55 15.99 -15.01
CA PHE A 131 4.27 15.49 -14.53
C PHE A 131 4.25 13.96 -14.39
N VAL A 132 4.93 13.22 -15.28
CA VAL A 132 4.98 11.74 -15.23
C VAL A 132 5.75 11.30 -14.00
N ILE A 133 6.84 12.00 -13.67
CA ILE A 133 7.61 11.76 -12.46
C ILE A 133 6.78 12.05 -11.20
N LYS A 134 6.01 13.14 -11.16
CA LYS A 134 5.09 13.41 -10.03
C LYS A 134 4.12 12.26 -9.80
N VAL A 135 3.43 11.81 -10.85
CA VAL A 135 2.48 10.69 -10.76
C VAL A 135 3.18 9.40 -10.30
N ARG A 136 4.37 9.10 -10.83
CA ARG A 136 5.15 7.92 -10.39
C ARG A 136 5.63 8.01 -8.95
N SER A 137 6.00 9.20 -8.48
CA SER A 137 6.39 9.42 -7.10
C SER A 137 5.21 9.26 -6.15
N LEU A 138 4.04 9.78 -6.56
CA LEU A 138 2.79 9.61 -5.83
C LEU A 138 2.40 8.13 -5.76
N GLN A 139 2.53 7.38 -6.85
CA GLN A 139 2.32 5.93 -6.84
C GLN A 139 3.27 5.21 -5.88
N ALA A 140 4.55 5.60 -5.87
CA ALA A 140 5.53 5.01 -4.94
C ALA A 140 5.17 5.28 -3.47
N LEU A 141 4.63 6.46 -3.14
CA LEU A 141 4.07 6.74 -1.82
C LEU A 141 2.90 5.81 -1.48
N GLY A 142 2.03 5.52 -2.45
CA GLY A 142 0.93 4.56 -2.26
C GLY A 142 1.43 3.17 -1.83
N TYR A 143 2.55 2.72 -2.39
CA TYR A 143 3.18 1.48 -1.96
C TYR A 143 3.74 1.54 -0.53
N VAL A 144 4.23 2.71 -0.10
CA VAL A 144 4.65 2.94 1.30
C VAL A 144 3.45 2.95 2.24
N PHE A 145 2.31 3.52 1.84
CA PHE A 145 1.09 3.54 2.66
C PHE A 145 0.60 2.13 3.00
N ILE A 146 0.73 1.21 2.04
CA ILE A 146 0.42 -0.20 2.27
C ILE A 146 1.41 -0.84 3.26
N ALA A 147 2.70 -0.53 3.12
CA ALA A 147 3.75 -1.10 3.98
C ALA A 147 3.79 -0.53 5.40
N ARG A 148 3.44 0.75 5.55
CA ARG A 148 3.58 1.60 6.75
C ARG A 148 2.43 2.60 6.83
N PRO A 149 1.21 2.15 7.16
CA PRO A 149 0.04 3.01 7.16
C PRO A 149 0.17 4.20 8.13
N GLU A 150 0.99 4.10 9.17
CA GLU A 150 1.22 5.17 10.15
C GLU A 150 1.74 6.45 9.51
N CYS A 151 2.47 6.36 8.39
CA CYS A 151 2.98 7.56 7.72
C CYS A 151 1.85 8.43 7.14
N MET A 152 0.66 7.87 6.90
CA MET A 152 -0.52 8.64 6.49
C MET A 152 -1.09 9.51 7.62
N LEU A 153 -0.65 9.32 8.86
CA LEU A 153 -0.99 10.18 9.99
C LEU A 153 0.03 11.33 10.17
N GLU A 154 1.15 11.31 9.44
CA GLU A 154 2.12 12.39 9.46
C GLU A 154 1.56 13.66 8.79
N LYS A 155 1.75 14.81 9.43
CA LYS A 155 1.19 16.11 8.96
C LYS A 155 1.64 16.49 7.55
N ASP A 156 2.85 16.15 7.14
CA ASP A 156 3.35 16.48 5.81
C ASP A 156 2.79 15.55 4.73
N VAL A 157 2.61 14.26 5.03
CA VAL A 157 1.89 13.31 4.17
C VAL A 157 0.42 13.70 4.04
N GLY A 158 -0.23 14.09 5.15
CA GLY A 158 -1.61 14.60 5.14
C GLY A 158 -1.78 15.79 4.20
N ARG A 159 -0.88 16.77 4.27
CA ARG A 159 -0.88 17.91 3.34
C ARG A 159 -0.68 17.49 1.88
N ILE A 160 0.15 16.48 1.60
CA ILE A 160 0.32 15.95 0.24
C ILE A 160 -0.99 15.31 -0.26
N LEU A 161 -1.64 14.49 0.57
CA LEU A 161 -2.89 13.83 0.21
C LEU A 161 -4.02 14.85 0.02
N GLU A 162 -4.17 15.82 0.91
CA GLU A 162 -5.13 16.92 0.76
C GLU A 162 -4.89 17.73 -0.52
N ALA A 163 -3.63 18.11 -0.79
CA ALA A 163 -3.28 18.87 -1.99
C ALA A 163 -3.55 18.06 -3.26
N THR A 164 -3.19 16.78 -3.28
CA THR A 164 -3.39 15.93 -4.47
C THR A 164 -4.84 15.58 -4.71
N LEU A 165 -5.66 15.54 -3.65
CA LEU A 165 -7.11 15.34 -3.75
C LEU A 165 -7.86 16.64 -4.00
N SER A 166 -7.26 17.84 -3.88
CA SER A 166 -7.94 19.13 -4.08
C SER A 166 -8.67 19.24 -5.43
N SER A 167 -9.81 19.95 -5.46
CA SER A 167 -10.62 20.15 -6.66
C SER A 167 -9.83 20.74 -7.84
N ASN A 168 -8.88 21.63 -7.53
CA ASN A 168 -8.05 22.35 -8.49
C ASN A 168 -6.83 21.55 -8.97
N THR A 169 -6.62 20.36 -8.43
CA THR A 169 -5.49 19.51 -8.83
C THR A 169 -5.81 18.74 -10.11
N ASP A 170 -4.76 18.49 -10.90
CA ASP A 170 -4.86 17.71 -12.14
C ASP A 170 -5.53 16.35 -11.92
N THR A 171 -6.40 15.97 -12.86
CA THR A 171 -7.15 14.72 -12.86
C THR A 171 -6.27 13.49 -12.61
N ARG A 172 -5.08 13.40 -13.22
CA ARG A 172 -4.22 12.23 -13.10
C ARG A 172 -3.60 12.10 -11.71
N LEU A 173 -3.31 13.23 -11.04
CA LEU A 173 -2.83 13.21 -9.65
C LEU A 173 -3.97 12.80 -8.70
N LYS A 174 -5.18 13.34 -8.88
CA LYS A 174 -6.37 12.92 -8.13
C LYS A 174 -6.61 11.41 -8.27
N MET A 175 -6.62 10.92 -9.51
CA MET A 175 -6.79 9.48 -9.80
C MET A 175 -5.72 8.63 -9.14
N GLN A 176 -4.45 9.05 -9.18
CA GLN A 176 -3.37 8.29 -8.55
C GLN A 176 -3.50 8.29 -7.02
N SER A 177 -3.86 9.40 -6.39
CA SER A 177 -4.13 9.42 -4.94
C SER A 177 -5.28 8.52 -4.56
N LEU A 178 -6.41 8.59 -5.26
CA LEU A 178 -7.56 7.72 -5.02
C LEU A 178 -7.21 6.24 -5.22
N GLN A 179 -6.42 5.91 -6.26
CA GLN A 179 -5.94 4.55 -6.49
C GLN A 179 -5.04 4.06 -5.35
N ASN A 180 -4.12 4.89 -4.86
CA ASN A 180 -3.26 4.55 -3.73
C ASN A 180 -4.07 4.23 -2.47
N MET A 181 -5.05 5.09 -2.17
CA MET A 181 -5.95 4.94 -1.02
C MET A 181 -6.78 3.66 -1.15
N TYR A 182 -7.29 3.37 -2.35
CA TYR A 182 -8.07 2.17 -2.62
C TYR A 182 -7.22 0.88 -2.51
N GLU A 183 -6.00 0.88 -3.03
CA GLU A 183 -5.10 -0.28 -2.88
C GLU A 183 -4.71 -0.53 -1.43
N TYR A 184 -4.58 0.52 -0.61
CA TYR A 184 -4.40 0.39 0.84
C TYR A 184 -5.58 -0.33 1.49
N LEU A 185 -6.81 0.08 1.19
CA LEU A 185 -8.00 -0.56 1.75
C LEU A 185 -8.12 -2.03 1.34
N LEU A 186 -7.86 -2.36 0.07
CA LEU A 186 -7.86 -3.76 -0.39
C LEU A 186 -6.82 -4.62 0.35
N ASP A 187 -5.64 -4.05 0.62
CA ASP A 187 -4.60 -4.75 1.37
C ASP A 187 -5.03 -4.97 2.82
N ALA A 188 -5.57 -3.94 3.48
CA ALA A 188 -6.11 -4.03 4.83
C ALA A 188 -7.26 -5.06 4.93
N GLU A 189 -8.16 -5.11 3.95
CA GLU A 189 -9.24 -6.09 3.85
C GLU A 189 -8.70 -7.52 3.80
N SER A 190 -7.66 -7.75 2.99
CA SER A 190 -7.06 -9.07 2.82
C SER A 190 -6.41 -9.59 4.11
N GLN A 191 -5.81 -8.70 4.91
CA GLN A 191 -5.18 -9.04 6.19
C GLN A 191 -6.22 -9.38 7.27
N MET A 192 -7.36 -8.66 7.30
CA MET A 192 -8.48 -8.98 8.20
C MET A 192 -9.16 -10.34 7.90
N GLY A 193 -8.92 -10.92 6.72
CA GLY A 193 -9.39 -12.26 6.37
C GLY A 193 -8.51 -13.39 6.89
N THR A 194 -7.21 -13.14 7.07
CA THR A 194 -6.22 -14.16 7.43
C THR A 194 -6.11 -14.41 8.93
N ASP A 195 -6.36 -13.41 9.78
CA ASP A 195 -6.23 -13.55 11.24
C ASP A 195 -7.24 -14.54 11.84
N ASN A 196 -8.43 -14.64 11.26
CA ASN A 196 -9.47 -15.60 11.67
C ASN A 196 -9.17 -17.05 11.27
N ALA A 197 -8.23 -17.28 10.34
CA ALA A 197 -7.86 -18.62 9.89
C ALA A 197 -6.75 -19.23 10.76
N SER A 198 -5.83 -18.41 11.28
CA SER A 198 -4.72 -18.86 12.13
C SER A 198 -5.15 -19.32 13.54
N GLU A 199 -6.27 -18.83 14.08
CA GLU A 199 -6.76 -19.29 15.39
C GLU A 199 -7.32 -20.73 15.34
N ASN A 200 -7.75 -21.20 14.17
CA ASN A 200 -8.28 -22.56 14.02
C ASN A 200 -7.20 -23.65 13.88
N GLU A 201 -5.93 -23.29 13.65
CA GLU A 201 -4.83 -24.26 13.51
C GLU A 201 -4.02 -24.49 14.80
N VAL A 202 -4.15 -23.64 15.82
CA VAL A 202 -3.38 -23.74 17.09
C VAL A 202 -4.14 -24.51 18.20
N ALA A 203 -5.38 -24.94 17.95
CA ALA A 203 -6.19 -25.68 18.93
C ALA A 203 -5.73 -27.12 19.25
N ASN A 204 -4.56 -27.57 18.77
CA ASN A 204 -4.06 -28.94 18.99
C ASN A 204 -2.68 -29.07 19.67
N THR A 205 -2.20 -28.05 20.39
CA THR A 205 -1.09 -28.23 21.33
C THR A 205 -1.28 -27.40 22.59
N ALA A 206 -1.92 -27.99 23.59
CA ALA A 206 -1.97 -27.45 24.94
C ALA A 206 -0.66 -27.73 25.69
N VAL A 207 0.10 -26.69 26.05
CA VAL A 207 0.86 -26.58 27.32
C VAL A 207 0.97 -25.09 27.66
N GLY A 208 0.54 -24.74 28.87
CA GLY A 208 0.27 -23.38 29.32
C GLY A 208 1.49 -22.45 29.40
N GLY A 209 1.30 -21.26 28.83
CA GLY A 209 1.98 -20.02 29.19
C GLY A 209 0.95 -18.90 29.07
N HIS A 210 0.82 -18.06 30.08
CA HIS A 210 -0.13 -16.94 30.14
C HIS A 210 0.14 -15.96 28.98
N SER A 211 -0.52 -16.16 27.84
CA SER A 211 -0.77 -15.12 26.86
C SER A 211 -2.04 -14.42 27.30
N VAL A 212 -1.90 -13.22 27.86
CA VAL A 212 -3.03 -12.32 28.08
C VAL A 212 -3.71 -12.11 26.71
N PRO A 213 -5.03 -12.26 26.59
CA PRO A 213 -5.73 -11.93 25.35
C PRO A 213 -5.45 -10.46 25.05
N VAL A 214 -4.78 -10.19 23.93
CA VAL A 214 -4.67 -8.83 23.41
C VAL A 214 -6.10 -8.37 23.17
N ALA A 215 -6.47 -7.23 23.77
CA ALA A 215 -7.80 -6.66 23.62
C ALA A 215 -8.16 -6.56 22.12
N ALA A 216 -9.32 -7.09 21.74
CA ALA A 216 -9.88 -6.93 20.42
C ALA A 216 -9.87 -5.43 20.04
N GLY A 217 -9.06 -5.07 19.05
CA GLY A 217 -8.87 -3.68 18.59
C GLY A 217 -7.50 -3.07 18.83
N ALA A 218 -6.59 -3.68 19.60
CA ALA A 218 -5.24 -3.14 19.80
C ALA A 218 -4.23 -3.69 18.78
N GLY A 219 -4.33 -3.25 17.52
CA GLY A 219 -3.35 -3.53 16.46
C GLY A 219 -3.99 -3.44 15.07
N ASP A 220 -3.46 -2.55 14.23
CA ASP A 220 -3.75 -2.28 12.81
C ASP A 220 -5.19 -1.90 12.39
N THR A 221 -6.22 -2.54 12.94
CA THR A 221 -7.64 -2.24 12.66
C THR A 221 -8.05 -0.82 13.08
N ASN A 222 -7.55 -0.34 14.23
CA ASN A 222 -7.75 1.04 14.68
C ASN A 222 -7.03 2.07 13.80
N ILE A 223 -5.88 1.72 13.21
CA ILE A 223 -5.14 2.63 12.32
C ILE A 223 -5.89 2.79 11.00
N CYS A 224 -6.39 1.69 10.44
CA CYS A 224 -7.20 1.71 9.23
C CYS A 224 -8.47 2.58 9.39
N GLY A 225 -9.23 2.36 10.46
CA GLY A 225 -10.40 3.21 10.78
C GLY A 225 -10.04 4.68 10.95
N GLY A 226 -8.95 4.99 11.66
CA GLY A 226 -8.48 6.37 11.83
C GLY A 226 -8.05 7.05 10.53
N ILE A 227 -7.38 6.33 9.63
CA ILE A 227 -6.99 6.83 8.30
C ILE A 227 -8.23 7.09 7.44
N ILE A 228 -9.19 6.17 7.43
CA ILE A 228 -10.46 6.34 6.71
C ILE A 228 -11.13 7.64 7.16
N GLN A 229 -11.35 7.80 8.47
CA GLN A 229 -11.99 8.98 9.05
C GLN A 229 -11.26 10.27 8.71
N LEU A 230 -9.92 10.25 8.73
CA LEU A 230 -9.09 11.43 8.44
C LEU A 230 -9.29 11.94 7.00
N TYR A 231 -9.40 11.05 6.01
CA TYR A 231 -9.47 11.42 4.60
C TYR A 231 -10.88 11.37 3.99
N TRP A 232 -11.85 10.81 4.72
CA TRP A 232 -13.22 10.55 4.29
C TRP A 232 -13.87 11.76 3.60
N ALA A 233 -13.91 12.90 4.28
CA ALA A 233 -14.56 14.11 3.77
C ALA A 233 -13.97 14.56 2.42
N LYS A 234 -12.64 14.48 2.26
CA LYS A 234 -11.97 14.85 1.01
C LYS A 234 -12.24 13.88 -0.13
N ILE A 235 -12.45 12.61 0.17
CA ILE A 235 -12.77 11.61 -0.84
C ILE A 235 -14.25 11.73 -1.26
N LEU A 236 -15.17 11.96 -0.33
CA LEU A 236 -16.57 12.25 -0.64
C LEU A 236 -16.73 13.46 -1.56
N GLU A 237 -15.97 14.54 -1.33
CA GLU A 237 -15.96 15.69 -2.23
C GLU A 237 -15.53 15.31 -3.68
N ARG A 238 -14.77 14.23 -3.87
CA ARG A 238 -14.34 13.73 -5.18
C ARG A 238 -15.36 12.79 -5.83
N CYS A 239 -16.31 12.23 -5.08
CA CYS A 239 -17.48 11.56 -5.66
C CYS A 239 -18.35 12.54 -6.47
N LEU A 240 -18.22 13.84 -6.23
CA LEU A 240 -18.90 14.92 -6.95
C LEU A 240 -18.00 15.67 -7.96
N ASP A 241 -16.81 15.12 -8.27
CA ASP A 241 -15.87 15.77 -9.19
C ASP A 241 -16.47 15.96 -10.60
N VAL A 242 -16.08 17.00 -11.31
CA VAL A 242 -16.53 17.24 -12.70
C VAL A 242 -16.07 16.13 -13.64
N ASN A 243 -14.91 15.53 -13.36
CA ASN A 243 -14.36 14.44 -14.16
C ASN A 243 -14.96 13.10 -13.77
N GLU A 244 -15.54 12.39 -14.74
CA GLU A 244 -16.19 11.10 -14.51
C GLU A 244 -15.24 10.02 -13.96
N GLN A 245 -14.01 9.95 -14.46
CA GLN A 245 -13.05 8.95 -13.99
C GLN A 245 -12.70 9.18 -12.52
N VAL A 246 -12.57 10.44 -12.10
CA VAL A 246 -12.33 10.80 -10.69
C VAL A 246 -13.50 10.37 -9.82
N ARG A 247 -14.75 10.64 -10.25
CA ARG A 247 -15.93 10.16 -9.53
C ARG A 247 -15.95 8.66 -9.38
N GLN A 248 -15.73 7.92 -10.47
CA GLN A 248 -15.73 6.45 -10.44
C GLN A 248 -14.63 5.89 -9.54
N SER A 249 -13.45 6.51 -9.52
CA SER A 249 -12.36 6.12 -8.63
C SER A 249 -12.66 6.42 -7.16
N ALA A 250 -13.30 7.56 -6.87
CA ALA A 250 -13.68 7.95 -5.51
C ALA A 250 -14.80 7.03 -4.97
N LEU A 251 -15.80 6.71 -5.79
CA LEU A 251 -16.89 5.80 -5.41
C LEU A 251 -16.39 4.39 -5.06
N LYS A 252 -15.38 3.88 -5.79
CA LYS A 252 -14.76 2.58 -5.44
C LYS A 252 -14.13 2.60 -4.05
N TYR A 253 -13.43 3.69 -3.71
CA TYR A 253 -12.87 3.87 -2.38
C TYR A 253 -13.98 3.94 -1.33
N ASP A 254 -14.98 4.79 -1.55
CA ASP A 254 -16.11 5.04 -0.66
C ASP A 254 -16.83 3.74 -0.28
N ILE A 255 -17.16 2.91 -1.28
CA ILE A 255 -17.79 1.61 -1.08
C ILE A 255 -16.90 0.65 -0.27
N CYS A 256 -15.61 0.55 -0.61
CA CYS A 256 -14.67 -0.34 0.06
C CYS A 256 -14.44 0.09 1.52
N SER A 257 -14.32 1.40 1.76
CA SER A 257 -14.17 2.01 3.07
C SER A 257 -15.39 1.74 3.95
N PHE A 258 -16.60 1.94 3.42
CA PHE A 258 -17.83 1.62 4.14
C PHE A 258 -17.89 0.13 4.53
N TYR A 259 -17.55 -0.77 3.60
CA TYR A 259 -17.49 -2.20 3.90
C TYR A 259 -16.50 -2.53 5.03
N LEU A 260 -15.31 -1.93 4.99
CA LEU A 260 -14.28 -2.14 6.01
C LEU A 260 -14.68 -1.57 7.37
N GLU A 261 -15.23 -0.36 7.43
CA GLU A 261 -15.75 0.20 8.67
C GLU A 261 -16.84 -0.70 9.26
N ASN A 262 -17.80 -1.17 8.46
CA ASN A 262 -18.80 -2.12 8.93
C ASN A 262 -18.16 -3.41 9.46
N ARG A 263 -17.06 -3.89 8.87
CA ARG A 263 -16.38 -5.10 9.35
C ARG A 263 -15.57 -4.86 10.63
N ILE A 264 -14.92 -3.70 10.75
CA ILE A 264 -14.20 -3.26 11.96
C ILE A 264 -15.20 -3.07 13.10
N TYR A 265 -16.33 -2.40 12.84
CA TYR A 265 -17.32 -2.02 13.83
C TYR A 265 -18.46 -3.04 14.02
N SER A 266 -18.64 -4.06 13.16
CA SER A 266 -19.62 -5.14 13.43
C SER A 266 -19.27 -6.00 14.64
N ASN A 267 -18.05 -5.88 15.17
CA ASN A 267 -17.69 -6.42 16.49
C ASN A 267 -18.20 -5.56 17.68
N HIS A 268 -18.76 -4.38 17.42
CA HIS A 268 -19.40 -3.50 18.39
C HIS A 268 -20.63 -2.84 17.77
N ASN A 269 -21.85 -3.35 18.03
CA ASN A 269 -23.20 -2.83 17.66
C ASN A 269 -23.38 -1.29 17.46
N LEU A 270 -22.68 -0.68 16.52
CA LEU A 270 -22.72 0.74 16.17
C LEU A 270 -22.76 0.81 14.65
N PHE A 271 -23.97 0.60 14.14
CA PHE A 271 -24.33 0.81 12.75
C PHE A 271 -24.36 2.32 12.50
N TYR A 272 -23.50 2.85 11.62
CA TYR A 272 -23.66 4.20 11.09
C TYR A 272 -24.47 4.15 9.79
N PRO A 273 -25.40 5.09 9.56
CA PRO A 273 -26.34 5.02 8.45
C PRO A 273 -25.63 5.17 7.10
N SER A 274 -26.05 4.30 6.19
CA SER A 274 -25.54 4.09 4.84
C SER A 274 -25.73 5.27 3.88
N LEU A 275 -24.73 5.42 3.01
CA LEU A 275 -24.79 5.76 1.59
C LEU A 275 -26.18 6.11 0.99
N GLU A 276 -26.41 7.40 0.70
CA GLU A 276 -27.39 7.82 -0.31
C GLU A 276 -26.65 8.51 -1.45
N ILE A 277 -26.21 7.74 -2.45
CA ILE A 277 -25.66 8.29 -3.69
C ILE A 277 -26.83 8.85 -4.50
N VAL A 278 -26.96 10.18 -4.45
CA VAL A 278 -27.86 10.97 -5.29
C VAL A 278 -27.50 10.72 -6.76
N THR A 279 -28.26 9.85 -7.43
CA THR A 279 -28.26 9.79 -8.89
C THR A 279 -29.14 10.92 -9.43
N ARG A 280 -28.68 11.55 -10.52
CA ARG A 280 -29.24 12.76 -11.16
C ARG A 280 -30.78 12.79 -11.23
N SER A 281 -31.42 13.42 -10.24
CA SER A 281 -32.47 14.44 -10.41
C SER A 281 -33.05 14.87 -9.05
N GLY A 282 -32.61 16.02 -8.54
CA GLY A 282 -33.36 16.79 -7.54
C GLY A 282 -32.91 16.66 -6.08
N GLY A 283 -32.25 17.72 -5.58
CA GLY A 283 -32.26 18.13 -4.16
C GLY A 283 -31.22 17.47 -3.25
N ALA A 284 -30.11 18.17 -3.01
CA ALA A 284 -29.20 17.83 -1.91
C ALA A 284 -29.83 18.20 -0.55
N ARG A 285 -29.90 17.27 0.39
CA ARG A 285 -30.08 17.56 1.82
C ARG A 285 -29.02 16.81 2.62
N ILE A 286 -28.19 17.56 3.34
CA ILE A 286 -27.27 17.03 4.35
C ILE A 286 -28.10 16.94 5.64
N PHE A 287 -28.36 15.74 6.14
CA PHE A 287 -28.92 15.56 7.48
C PHE A 287 -27.77 15.48 8.49
N THR A 288 -27.62 16.52 9.29
CA THR A 288 -26.93 16.47 10.58
C THR A 288 -27.98 16.27 11.67
N GLU A 289 -28.16 15.05 12.16
CA GLU A 289 -28.74 14.80 13.47
C GLU A 289 -27.67 14.03 14.25
N GLY A 290 -27.17 14.48 15.39
CA GLY A 290 -27.92 15.02 16.53
C GLY A 290 -28.02 13.90 17.56
N VAL A 291 -26.91 13.56 18.22
CA VAL A 291 -26.88 12.59 19.32
C VAL A 291 -27.78 13.12 20.43
N GLN A 292 -28.95 12.51 20.61
CA GLN A 292 -29.69 12.61 21.86
C GLN A 292 -29.33 11.42 22.76
N LYS A 293 -29.03 11.78 24.00
CA LYS A 293 -28.49 11.01 25.14
C LYS A 293 -29.02 9.59 25.32
#